data_AF-A0A950Z2E2-F1
#
_entry.id   AF-A0A950Z2E2-F1
#
_cell.length_a   1.000
_cell.length_b   1.000
_cell.length_c   1.000
_cell.angle_alpha   90.00
_cell.angle_beta   90.00
_cell.angle_gamma   90.00
#
_symmetry.space_group_name_H-M   'P 1'
#
loop_
_entity.id
_entity.type
_entity.pdbx_description
1 polymer ?
#
loop_
_entity_poly.entity_id
_entity_poly.type
_entity_poly.pdbx_seq_one_letter_code
_entity_poly.pdbx_strand_id
1 'polypeptide(L)'
;MLEAAERHTVKIADLSRPALEALEKRYAMKPSELKPQVFWRLTDNWIEMTVRFIVPDWGIRNIKSDMSREILERLDKAGIGVASGTYGVVGMPPIKVQMVPAGQG
;
A
#
# COMPACT_ATOMS: atom_id res chain seq x y z
N MET A 1 -10.66 4.21 6.61
CA MET A 1 -9.76 3.51 5.66
C MET A 1 -10.49 2.38 4.94
N LEU A 2 -11.08 1.41 5.66
CA LEU A 2 -11.85 0.33 5.04
C LEU A 2 -12.99 0.85 4.14
N GLU A 3 -13.78 1.82 4.60
CA GLU A 3 -14.83 2.45 3.77
C GLU A 3 -14.30 3.13 2.50
N ALA A 4 -13.13 3.76 2.56
CA ALA A 4 -12.51 4.39 1.38
C ALA A 4 -12.03 3.31 0.41
N ALA A 5 -11.49 2.21 0.93
CA ALA A 5 -11.16 1.04 0.12
C ALA A 5 -12.43 0.46 -0.53
N GLU A 6 -13.50 0.22 0.23
CA GLU A 6 -14.78 -0.29 -0.29
C GLU A 6 -15.44 0.63 -1.32
N ARG A 7 -15.24 1.94 -1.22
CA ARG A 7 -15.80 2.93 -2.15
C ARG A 7 -15.08 2.99 -3.49
N HIS A 8 -13.76 2.83 -3.49
CA HIS A 8 -12.91 2.97 -4.67
C HIS A 8 -12.51 1.65 -5.33
N THR A 9 -12.81 0.54 -4.68
CA THR A 9 -12.48 -0.80 -5.21
C THR A 9 -13.71 -1.40 -5.85
N VAL A 10 -13.47 -2.28 -6.83
CA VAL A 10 -14.57 -2.99 -7.49
C VAL A 10 -15.35 -3.73 -6.42
N LYS A 11 -16.63 -3.41 -6.25
CA LYS A 11 -17.49 -4.21 -5.40
C LYS A 11 -17.49 -5.60 -6.02
N ILE A 12 -17.25 -6.63 -5.21
CA ILE A 12 -17.40 -8.02 -5.66
C ILE A 12 -18.77 -8.25 -6.29
N ALA A 13 -19.79 -7.51 -5.84
CA ALA A 13 -21.14 -7.52 -6.40
C ALA A 13 -21.22 -7.08 -7.88
N ASP A 14 -20.23 -6.30 -8.36
CA ASP A 14 -20.14 -5.81 -9.74
C ASP A 14 -19.24 -6.69 -10.62
N LEU A 15 -18.51 -7.65 -10.03
CA LEU A 15 -17.77 -8.67 -10.79
C LEU A 15 -18.77 -9.69 -11.35
N SER A 16 -18.69 -9.92 -12.66
CA SER A 16 -19.50 -10.96 -13.30
C SER A 16 -19.15 -12.34 -12.74
N ARG A 17 -20.14 -13.24 -12.60
CA ARG A 17 -19.92 -14.63 -12.17
C ARG A 17 -18.75 -15.32 -12.88
N PRO A 18 -18.55 -15.17 -14.21
CA PRO A 18 -17.41 -15.74 -14.90
C PRO A 18 -16.05 -15.19 -14.43
N ALA A 19 -15.97 -13.90 -14.07
CA ALA A 19 -14.75 -13.30 -13.54
C ALA A 19 -14.42 -13.82 -12.14
N LEU A 20 -15.44 -14.05 -11.31
CA LEU A 20 -15.29 -14.64 -9.98
C LEU A 20 -14.81 -16.11 -10.06
N GLU A 21 -15.44 -16.91 -10.92
CA GLU A 21 -15.04 -18.30 -11.15
C GLU A 21 -13.61 -18.42 -11.72
N ALA A 22 -13.22 -17.50 -12.60
CA ALA A 22 -11.86 -17.44 -13.12
C ALA A 22 -10.83 -17.11 -12.02
N LEU A 23 -11.16 -16.20 -11.11
CA LEU A 23 -10.30 -15.84 -9.97
C LEU A 23 -10.17 -16.99 -8.97
N GLU A 24 -11.29 -17.64 -8.63
CA GLU A 24 -11.30 -18.80 -7.72
C GLU A 24 -10.51 -19.98 -8.30
N LYS A 25 -10.74 -20.31 -9.57
CA LYS A 25 -10.08 -21.45 -10.23
C LYS A 25 -8.60 -21.23 -10.51
N ARG A 26 -8.20 -20.00 -10.86
CA ARG A 26 -6.81 -19.69 -11.26
C ARG A 26 -5.90 -19.37 -10.07
N TYR A 27 -6.46 -18.88 -8.96
CA TYR A 27 -5.67 -18.41 -7.82
C TYR A 27 -6.06 -19.06 -6.48
N ALA A 28 -6.97 -20.04 -6.47
CA ALA A 28 -7.45 -20.73 -5.27
C ALA A 28 -7.90 -19.79 -4.13
N MET A 29 -8.43 -18.62 -4.51
CA MET A 29 -8.86 -17.59 -3.55
C MET A 29 -10.24 -17.92 -2.97
N LYS A 30 -10.38 -17.74 -1.65
CA LYS A 30 -11.70 -17.80 -1.00
C LYS A 30 -12.49 -16.50 -1.27
N PRO A 31 -13.83 -16.52 -1.30
CA PRO A 31 -14.65 -15.31 -1.49
C PRO A 31 -14.38 -14.20 -0.48
N SER A 32 -13.96 -14.54 0.75
CA SER A 32 -13.52 -13.58 1.76
C SER A 32 -12.25 -12.83 1.39
N GLU A 33 -11.38 -13.44 0.59
CA GLU A 33 -10.14 -12.84 0.09
C GLU A 33 -10.37 -11.91 -1.11
N LEU A 34 -11.58 -11.91 -1.69
CA LEU A 34 -11.93 -10.98 -2.75
C LEU A 34 -12.37 -9.61 -2.21
N LYS A 35 -12.68 -9.52 -0.91
CA LYS A 35 -13.12 -8.27 -0.26
C LYS A 35 -11.90 -7.40 0.09
N PRO A 36 -12.03 -6.06 0.06
CA PRO A 36 -11.02 -5.19 0.63
C PRO A 36 -10.79 -5.54 2.09
N GLN A 37 -9.53 -5.60 2.50
CA GLN A 37 -9.13 -5.90 3.87
C GLN A 37 -8.08 -4.91 4.35
N VAL A 38 -8.17 -4.51 5.62
CA VAL A 38 -7.19 -3.66 6.28
C VAL A 38 -6.46 -4.47 7.33
N PHE A 39 -5.14 -4.48 7.22
CA PHE A 39 -4.23 -5.10 8.18
C PHE A 39 -3.51 -4.01 8.96
N TRP A 40 -3.25 -4.30 10.22
CA TRP A 40 -2.65 -3.36 11.17
C TRP A 40 -1.44 -4.01 11.79
N ARG A 41 -0.36 -3.24 11.90
CA ARG A 41 0.82 -3.62 12.67
C ARG A 41 1.13 -2.49 13.64
N LEU A 42 1.02 -2.82 14.93
CA LEU A 42 1.37 -1.93 16.03
C LEU A 42 2.89 -2.02 16.25
N THR A 43 3.50 -0.87 16.45
CA THR A 43 4.90 -0.76 16.92
C THR A 43 4.91 0.16 18.15
N ASP A 44 6.09 0.53 18.64
CA ASP A 44 6.26 1.42 19.79
C ASP A 44 5.98 2.89 19.49
N ASN A 45 6.19 3.36 18.25
CA ASN A 45 6.07 4.78 17.90
C ASN A 45 5.17 5.10 16.70
N TRP A 46 4.62 4.09 16.00
CA TRP A 46 3.71 4.29 14.87
C TRP A 46 2.81 3.05 14.63
N ILE A 47 1.73 3.25 13.88
CA ILE A 47 0.86 2.16 13.42
C ILE A 47 1.02 2.05 11.92
N GLU A 48 1.41 0.87 11.44
CA GLU A 48 1.42 0.58 10.01
C GLU A 48 0.05 0.01 9.61
N MET A 49 -0.51 0.57 8.54
CA MET A 49 -1.83 0.19 8.02
C MET A 49 -1.66 -0.25 6.56
N THR A 50 -2.02 -1.50 6.26
CA THR A 50 -1.96 -2.04 4.90
C THR A 50 -3.36 -2.34 4.40
N VAL A 51 -3.73 -1.83 3.22
CA VAL A 51 -4.99 -2.16 2.56
C VAL A 51 -4.72 -3.10 1.39
N ARG A 52 -5.40 -4.25 1.38
CA ARG A 52 -5.44 -5.17 0.24
C ARG A 52 -6.79 -5.05 -0.45
N PHE A 53 -6.79 -4.98 -1.77
CA PHE A 53 -8.00 -4.90 -2.59
C PHE A 53 -7.75 -5.37 -4.02
N ILE A 54 -8.84 -5.61 -4.76
CA ILE A 54 -8.81 -6.01 -6.17
C ILE A 54 -9.27 -4.83 -7.04
N VAL A 55 -8.59 -4.64 -8.17
CA VAL A 55 -8.92 -3.66 -9.22
C VAL A 55 -8.80 -4.31 -10.59
N PRO A 56 -9.40 -3.70 -11.64
CA PRO A 56 -9.11 -4.09 -13.01
C PRO A 56 -7.62 -3.93 -13.34
N ASP A 57 -7.19 -4.58 -14.41
CA ASP A 57 -5.84 -4.51 -14.97
C ASP A 57 -5.45 -3.09 -15.45
N TRP A 58 -6.45 -2.22 -15.66
CA TRP A 58 -6.27 -0.82 -16.04
C TRP A 58 -6.78 0.15 -14.95
N GLY A 59 -6.26 1.38 -14.94
CA GLY A 59 -6.74 2.44 -14.04
C GLY A 59 -6.25 2.38 -12.58
N ILE A 60 -5.46 1.38 -12.21
CA ILE A 60 -4.96 1.17 -10.83
C ILE A 60 -4.30 2.41 -10.20
N ARG A 61 -3.56 3.22 -10.97
CA ARG A 61 -2.88 4.42 -10.45
C ARG A 61 -3.88 5.48 -10.00
N ASN A 62 -4.95 5.69 -10.76
CA ASN A 62 -5.98 6.66 -10.41
C ASN A 62 -6.75 6.20 -9.17
N ILE A 63 -7.17 4.92 -9.15
CA ILE A 63 -7.84 4.31 -8.00
C ILE A 63 -7.01 4.47 -6.72
N LYS A 64 -5.69 4.15 -6.78
CA LYS A 64 -4.78 4.33 -5.65
C LYS A 64 -4.65 5.80 -5.24
N SER A 65 -4.55 6.72 -6.20
CA SER A 65 -4.42 8.16 -5.94
C SER A 65 -5.65 8.70 -5.23
N ASP A 66 -6.84 8.40 -5.74
CA ASP A 66 -8.12 8.88 -5.20
C ASP A 66 -8.37 8.31 -3.81
N MET A 67 -8.13 7.00 -3.64
CA MET A 67 -8.23 6.34 -2.33
C MET A 67 -7.24 6.94 -1.31
N SER A 68 -6.00 7.21 -1.71
CA SER A 68 -4.99 7.79 -0.81
C SER A 68 -5.39 9.19 -0.37
N ARG A 69 -5.90 10.02 -1.28
CA ARG A 69 -6.36 11.38 -0.97
C ARG A 69 -7.55 11.36 -0.02
N GLU A 70 -8.54 10.50 -0.25
CA GLU A 70 -9.68 10.37 0.66
C GLU A 70 -9.27 9.89 2.06
N ILE A 71 -8.36 8.90 2.14
CA ILE A 71 -7.84 8.43 3.43
C ILE A 71 -7.13 9.55 4.17
N LEU A 72 -6.25 10.30 3.49
CA LEU A 72 -5.54 11.43 4.10
C LEU A 72 -6.50 12.53 4.59
N GLU A 73 -7.48 12.91 3.77
CA GLU A 73 -8.48 13.91 4.16
C GLU A 73 -9.28 13.49 5.40
N ARG A 74 -9.67 12.20 5.48
CA ARG A 74 -10.39 11.67 6.63
C ARG A 74 -9.52 11.59 7.89
N LEU A 75 -8.24 11.25 7.75
CA LEU A 75 -7.30 11.23 8.88
C LEU A 75 -7.08 12.64 9.42
N ASP A 76 -6.90 13.61 8.53
CA ASP A 76 -6.76 15.03 8.87
C ASP A 76 -7.99 15.56 9.61
N LYS A 77 -9.20 15.28 9.10
CA LYS A 77 -10.47 15.62 9.78
C LYS A 77 -10.62 14.96 11.15
N ALA A 78 -10.02 13.79 11.35
CA ALA A 78 -10.02 13.09 12.63
C ALA A 78 -8.91 13.56 13.58
N GLY A 79 -8.08 14.53 13.17
CA GLY A 79 -6.93 15.01 13.94
C GLY A 79 -5.78 13.99 14.04
N ILE A 80 -5.76 12.98 13.17
CA ILE A 80 -4.74 11.94 13.14
C ILE A 80 -3.62 12.38 12.21
N GLY A 81 -2.51 12.82 12.77
CA GLY A 81 -1.31 13.17 12.03
C GLY A 81 -0.63 11.93 11.41
N VAL A 82 -0.22 12.03 10.16
CA VAL A 82 0.60 11.01 9.50
C VAL A 82 2.06 11.21 9.92
N ALA A 83 2.62 10.23 10.64
CA ALA A 83 3.92 10.36 11.31
C ALA A 83 5.10 10.69 10.39
N SER A 84 5.09 10.24 9.13
CA SER A 84 5.93 10.74 8.04
C SER A 84 5.63 9.91 6.78
N GLY A 85 5.67 10.53 5.60
CA GLY A 85 5.78 9.77 4.36
C GLY A 85 7.16 9.13 4.29
N THR A 86 7.23 7.82 4.01
CA THR A 86 8.50 7.15 3.74
C THR A 86 9.10 7.69 2.44
N TYR A 87 9.87 8.78 2.52
CA TYR A 87 10.96 8.98 1.57
C TYR A 87 12.00 7.93 1.91
N GLY A 88 12.12 6.90 1.08
CA GLY A 88 13.23 5.97 1.17
C GLY A 88 14.53 6.73 0.96
N VAL A 89 15.15 7.23 2.03
CA VAL A 89 16.58 7.53 2.02
C VAL A 89 17.24 6.16 2.03
N VAL A 90 17.58 5.66 0.85
CA VAL A 90 18.53 4.55 0.74
C VAL A 90 19.76 4.97 1.54
N GLY A 91 20.08 4.21 2.59
CA GLY A 91 21.25 4.46 3.42
C GLY A 91 22.46 4.67 2.51
N MET A 92 23.29 5.66 2.83
CA MET A 92 24.45 6.01 2.02
C MET A 92 25.21 4.73 1.61
N PRO A 93 25.51 4.54 0.31
CA PRO A 93 26.25 3.37 -0.14
C PRO A 93 27.60 3.30 0.61
N PRO A 94 28.10 2.09 0.92
CA PRO A 94 29.33 1.95 1.69
C PRO A 94 30.48 2.67 1.00
N ILE A 95 31.04 3.69 1.67
CA ILE A 95 32.17 4.45 1.17
C ILE A 95 33.41 3.56 1.27
N LYS A 96 34.01 3.23 0.12
CA LYS A 96 35.34 2.62 0.07
C LYS A 96 36.38 3.71 0.30
N VAL A 97 37.04 3.67 1.45
CA VAL A 97 38.22 4.51 1.72
C VAL A 97 39.42 3.87 1.04
N GLN A 98 40.04 4.61 0.11
CA GLN A 98 41.33 4.24 -0.45
C GLN A 98 42.39 5.08 0.25
N MET A 99 43.18 4.44 1.13
CA MET A 99 44.28 5.11 1.80
C MET A 99 45.40 5.35 0.78
N VAL A 100 45.70 6.62 0.51
CA VAL A 100 46.86 6.99 -0.28
C VAL A 100 48.06 7.05 0.67
N PRO A 101 49.14 6.30 0.44
CA PRO A 101 50.33 6.39 1.28
C PRO A 101 50.87 7.81 1.23
N ALA A 102 51.12 8.41 2.40
CA ALA A 102 51.84 9.67 2.46
C ALA A 102 53.24 9.46 1.89
N GLY A 103 53.51 10.06 0.72
CA GLY A 103 54.86 10.16 0.20
C GLY A 103 55.72 10.88 1.23
N GLN A 104 56.70 10.16 1.78
CA GLN A 104 57.84 10.77 2.45
C GLN A 104 58.84 11.12 1.36
N GLY A 105 59.25 12.40 1.36
CA GLY A 105 60.31 12.92 0.50
C GLY A 105 61.70 12.46 0.89
#